data_AF-A0A938L011-F1
#
_entry.id   AF-A0A938L011-F1
#
_cell.length_a   1.000
_cell.length_b   1.000
_cell.length_c   1.000
_cell.angle_alpha   90.00
_cell.angle_beta   90.00
_cell.angle_gamma   90.00
#
_symmetry.space_group_name_H-M   'P 1'
#
loop_
_entity.id
_entity.type
_entity.pdbx_description
1 polymer ?
#
loop_
_entity_poly.entity_id
_entity_poly.type
_entity_poly.pdbx_seq_one_letter_code
_entity_poly.pdbx_strand_id
1 'polypeptide(L)'
;MVDALKWLVTIEVVGLAACPVAFAAFPYLRDRGYGFAKPLGLLLVAFFVWILSYARVLPNSGWTYSLAVVLMAAGGAALAWRRPAALGTLAAFLRREWRSILAGELLFLLFFVAWTVFRAYDPA
;
A
#
# COMPACT_ATOMS: atom_id res chain seq x y z
N MET A 1 11.56 -0.64 18.92
CA MET A 1 10.77 0.60 18.69
C MET A 1 11.05 1.23 17.33
N VAL A 2 12.30 1.52 16.97
CA VAL A 2 12.67 2.11 15.66
C VAL A 2 12.20 1.26 14.47
N ASP A 3 12.32 -0.07 14.55
CA ASP A 3 11.91 -0.96 13.44
C ASP A 3 10.40 -1.01 13.23
N ALA A 4 9.60 -0.87 14.30
CA ALA A 4 8.15 -0.73 14.18
C ALA A 4 7.79 0.57 13.44
N LEU A 5 8.50 1.67 13.72
CA LEU A 5 8.31 2.94 13.03
C LEU A 5 8.70 2.83 11.54
N LYS A 6 9.84 2.18 11.24
CA LYS A 6 10.26 1.91 9.85
C LYS A 6 9.20 1.09 9.11
N TRP A 7 8.65 0.08 9.77
CA TRP A 7 7.64 -0.79 9.18
C TRP A 7 6.32 -0.05 8.94
N LEU A 8 5.88 0.77 9.89
CA LEU A 8 4.72 1.65 9.74
C LEU A 8 4.87 2.52 8.48
N VAL A 9 5.98 3.26 8.38
CA VAL A 9 6.27 4.12 7.23
C VAL A 9 6.30 3.32 5.93
N THR A 10 6.87 2.11 5.97
CA THR A 10 6.91 1.22 4.80
C THR A 10 5.51 0.85 4.32
N ILE A 11 4.61 0.44 5.23
CA ILE A 11 3.23 0.09 4.88
C ILE A 11 2.49 1.31 4.32
N GLU A 12 2.67 2.49 4.91
CA GLU A 12 2.04 3.71 4.41
C GLU A 12 2.51 4.05 2.99
N VAL A 13 3.83 4.02 2.74
CA VAL A 13 4.38 4.29 1.42
C VAL A 13 3.88 3.28 0.38
N VAL A 14 3.86 1.99 0.74
CA VAL A 14 3.35 0.92 -0.13
C VAL A 14 1.85 1.09 -0.40
N GLY A 15 1.06 1.41 0.62
CA GLY A 15 -0.37 1.65 0.50
C GLY A 15 -0.69 2.85 -0.39
N LEU A 16 0.05 3.96 -0.24
CA LEU A 16 -0.09 5.14 -1.08
C LEU A 16 0.31 4.86 -2.53
N ALA A 17 1.41 4.13 -2.76
CA ALA A 17 1.83 3.71 -4.09
C ALA A 17 0.81 2.79 -4.76
N ALA A 18 0.14 1.93 -3.98
CA ALA A 18 -0.89 1.01 -4.47
C ALA A 18 -2.27 1.66 -4.62
N CYS A 19 -2.52 2.82 -4.00
CA CYS A 19 -3.80 3.52 -4.06
C CYS A 19 -4.34 3.72 -5.50
N PRO A 20 -3.58 4.26 -6.47
CA PRO A 20 -4.06 4.40 -7.85
C PRO A 20 -4.35 3.06 -8.52
N VAL A 21 -3.59 2.00 -8.18
CA VAL A 21 -3.80 0.65 -8.69
C VAL A 21 -5.08 0.04 -8.11
N ALA A 22 -5.28 0.17 -6.80
CA ALA A 22 -6.48 -0.30 -6.10
C ALA A 22 -7.74 0.39 -6.61
N PHE A 23 -7.68 1.70 -6.84
CA PHE A 23 -8.79 2.48 -7.39
C PHE A 23 -9.18 2.04 -8.80
N ALA A 24 -8.20 1.64 -9.62
CA ALA A 24 -8.46 1.12 -10.95
C ALA A 24 -8.97 -0.33 -10.93
N ALA A 25 -8.50 -1.15 -9.98
CA ALA A 25 -8.88 -2.55 -9.84
C ALA A 25 -10.27 -2.73 -9.22
N PHE A 26 -10.68 -1.84 -8.31
CA PHE A 26 -11.93 -1.93 -7.54
C PHE A 26 -12.88 -0.74 -7.77
N PRO A 27 -13.29 -0.46 -9.04
CA PRO A 27 -14.10 0.72 -9.34
C PRO A 27 -15.53 0.65 -8.76
N TYR A 28 -16.04 -0.55 -8.49
CA TYR A 28 -17.40 -0.78 -8.02
C TYR A 28 -17.55 -0.78 -6.49
N LEU A 29 -16.43 -0.78 -5.75
CA LEU A 29 -16.47 -0.73 -4.30
C LEU A 29 -16.85 0.68 -3.81
N ARG A 30 -17.61 0.75 -2.72
CA ARG A 30 -18.10 2.01 -2.14
C ARG A 30 -16.95 2.92 -1.67
N ASP A 31 -15.85 2.33 -1.21
CA ASP A 31 -14.60 3.00 -0.84
C ASP A 31 -13.58 3.06 -2.00
N ARG A 32 -13.98 2.63 -3.21
CA ARG A 32 -13.15 2.51 -4.41
C ARG A 32 -11.81 1.80 -4.17
N GLY A 33 -11.81 0.82 -3.27
CA GLY A 33 -10.64 -0.01 -2.99
C GLY A 33 -9.57 0.64 -2.11
N TYR A 34 -9.82 1.82 -1.51
CA TYR A 34 -8.84 2.46 -0.63
C TYR A 34 -8.50 1.58 0.59
N GLY A 35 -9.49 0.94 1.22
CA GLY A 35 -9.24 0.04 2.35
C GLY A 35 -8.35 -1.17 1.99
N PHE A 36 -8.36 -1.56 0.71
CA PHE A 36 -7.53 -2.65 0.20
C PHE A 36 -6.17 -2.20 -0.34
N ALA A 37 -5.87 -0.89 -0.39
CA ALA A 37 -4.64 -0.40 -0.99
C ALA A 37 -3.38 -0.92 -0.29
N LYS A 38 -3.33 -0.89 1.04
CA LYS A 38 -2.21 -1.43 1.85
C LYS A 38 -1.99 -2.93 1.62
N PRO A 39 -2.99 -3.82 1.82
CA PRO A 39 -2.79 -5.26 1.58
C PRO A 39 -2.53 -5.59 0.11
N LEU A 40 -3.17 -4.90 -0.84
CA LEU A 40 -2.90 -5.08 -2.27
C LEU A 40 -1.45 -4.71 -2.60
N GLY A 41 -0.97 -3.56 -2.10
CA GLY A 41 0.40 -3.11 -2.33
C GLY A 41 1.43 -4.10 -1.80
N LEU A 42 1.22 -4.59 -0.57
CA LEU A 42 2.09 -5.61 0.02
C LEU A 42 2.06 -6.91 -0.80
N LEU A 43 0.87 -7.35 -1.23
CA LEU A 43 0.73 -8.54 -2.07
C LEU A 43 1.47 -8.39 -3.41
N LEU A 44 1.27 -7.28 -4.12
CA LEU A 44 1.89 -7.04 -5.42
C LEU A 44 3.42 -6.97 -5.30
N VAL A 45 3.92 -6.24 -4.31
CA VAL A 45 5.37 -6.10 -4.07
C VAL A 45 5.97 -7.46 -3.70
N ALA A 46 5.38 -8.17 -2.73
CA ALA A 46 5.88 -9.47 -2.30
C ALA A 46 5.84 -10.50 -3.43
N PHE A 47 4.74 -10.54 -4.19
CA PHE A 47 4.58 -11.46 -5.31
C PHE A 47 5.58 -11.18 -6.45
N PHE A 48 5.78 -9.90 -6.78
CA PHE A 48 6.75 -9.49 -7.79
C PHE A 48 8.18 -9.86 -7.38
N VAL A 49 8.58 -9.55 -6.14
CA VAL A 49 9.91 -9.93 -5.66
C VAL A 49 10.07 -11.44 -5.59
N TRP A 50 9.03 -12.16 -5.16
CA TRP A 50 9.04 -13.62 -5.07
C TRP A 50 9.26 -14.26 -6.44
N ILE A 51 8.48 -13.89 -7.46
CA ILE A 51 8.58 -14.51 -8.78
C ILE A 51 9.92 -14.19 -9.49
N LEU A 52 10.43 -12.97 -9.34
CA LEU A 52 11.74 -12.59 -9.90
C LEU A 52 12.91 -13.30 -9.18
N SER A 53 12.78 -13.48 -7.87
CA SER A 53 13.78 -14.20 -7.06
C SER A 53 13.76 -15.69 -7.35
N TYR A 54 12.57 -16.28 -7.46
CA TYR A 54 12.37 -17.68 -7.82
C TYR A 54 12.94 -17.98 -9.21
N ALA A 55 12.71 -17.09 -10.18
CA ALA A 55 13.26 -17.19 -11.53
C ALA A 55 14.76 -16.87 -11.63
N ARG A 56 15.43 -16.57 -10.50
CA ARG A 56 16.85 -16.18 -10.42
C ARG A 56 17.22 -14.92 -11.22
N VAL A 57 16.23 -14.06 -11.53
CA VAL A 57 16.44 -12.81 -12.30
C VAL A 57 17.04 -11.73 -11.42
N LEU A 58 16.50 -11.54 -10.22
CA LEU A 58 17.00 -10.60 -9.22
C LEU A 58 17.18 -11.30 -7.87
N PRO A 59 18.17 -10.89 -7.06
CA PRO A 59 18.33 -11.43 -5.72
C PRO A 59 17.17 -10.98 -4.81
N ASN A 60 16.80 -11.81 -3.84
CA ASN A 60 15.87 -11.40 -2.78
C ASN A 60 16.60 -10.46 -1.80
N SER A 61 16.60 -9.17 -2.11
CA SER A 61 17.32 -8.13 -1.36
C SER A 61 16.44 -6.89 -1.17
N GLY A 62 16.77 -6.05 -0.19
CA GLY A 62 16.04 -4.81 0.07
C GLY A 62 15.94 -3.88 -1.15
N TRP A 63 16.96 -3.89 -2.02
CA TRP A 63 16.95 -3.16 -3.29
C TRP A 63 15.81 -3.63 -4.22
N THR A 64 15.61 -4.94 -4.34
CA THR A 64 14.57 -5.53 -5.20
C THR A 64 13.17 -5.13 -4.73
N TYR A 65 12.94 -5.07 -3.41
CA TYR A 65 11.71 -4.54 -2.83
C TYR A 65 11.51 -3.06 -3.16
N SER A 66 12.54 -2.22 -3.01
CA SER A 66 12.42 -0.80 -3.35
C SER A 66 12.12 -0.58 -4.83
N LEU A 67 12.75 -1.36 -5.72
CA LEU A 67 12.47 -1.34 -7.15
C LEU A 67 11.01 -1.72 -7.45
N ALA A 68 10.50 -2.78 -6.81
CA ALA A 68 9.12 -3.22 -6.97
C ALA A 68 8.11 -2.12 -6.57
N VAL A 69 8.36 -1.43 -5.45
CA VAL A 69 7.53 -0.30 -5.01
C VAL A 69 7.56 0.85 -6.02
N VAL A 70 8.75 1.22 -6.51
CA VAL A 70 8.91 2.29 -7.51
C VAL A 70 8.18 1.95 -8.81
N LEU A 71 8.32 0.72 -9.31
CA LEU A 71 7.63 0.27 -10.52
C LEU A 71 6.12 0.26 -10.34
N MET A 72 5.62 -0.18 -9.18
CA MET A 72 4.20 -0.14 -8.84
C MET A 72 3.68 1.30 -8.81
N ALA A 73 4.39 2.21 -8.14
CA ALA A 73 4.04 3.62 -8.09
C ALA A 73 4.03 4.26 -9.48
N ALA A 74 5.05 3.98 -10.30
CA ALA A 74 5.16 4.47 -11.67
C ALA A 74 4.04 3.93 -12.56
N GLY A 75 3.71 2.63 -12.47
CA GLY A 75 2.60 2.02 -13.20
C GLY A 75 1.24 2.59 -12.79
N GLY A 76 1.03 2.79 -11.49
CA GLY A 76 -0.16 3.44 -10.95
C GLY A 76 -0.30 4.89 -11.43
N ALA A 77 0.79 5.66 -11.39
CA ALA A 77 0.83 7.04 -11.88
C ALA A 77 0.59 7.12 -13.40
N ALA A 78 1.21 6.25 -14.19
CA ALA A 78 1.00 6.18 -15.64
C ALA A 78 -0.46 5.83 -15.99
N LEU A 79 -1.08 4.90 -15.26
CA LEU A 79 -2.49 4.57 -15.43
C LEU A 79 -3.40 5.76 -15.11
N ALA A 80 -3.06 6.48 -14.05
CA ALA A 80 -3.78 7.67 -13.63
C ALA A 80 -3.62 8.82 -14.65
N TRP A 81 -2.43 9.02 -15.22
CA TRP A 81 -2.18 10.01 -16.28
C TRP A 81 -2.90 9.70 -17.59
N ARG A 82 -3.04 8.42 -17.96
CA ARG A 82 -3.83 8.02 -19.15
C ARG A 82 -5.33 8.25 -18.99
N ARG A 83 -5.81 8.49 -17.76
CA ARG A 83 -7.22 8.75 -17.46
C ARG A 83 -7.34 9.98 -16.56
N PRO A 84 -7.19 11.21 -17.08
CA PRO A 84 -7.23 12.43 -16.27
C PRO A 84 -8.55 12.59 -15.48
N ALA A 85 -9.67 12.09 -16.01
CA ALA A 85 -10.94 12.01 -15.28
C ALA A 85 -10.86 11.08 -14.04
N ALA A 86 -10.04 10.03 -14.07
CA ALA A 86 -9.81 9.15 -12.93
C ALA A 86 -9.03 9.85 -11.81
N LEU A 87 -8.03 10.69 -12.14
CA LEU A 87 -7.30 11.50 -11.16
C LEU A 87 -8.21 12.53 -10.49
N GLY A 88 -9.04 13.23 -11.26
CA GLY A 88 -10.00 14.19 -10.74
C GLY A 88 -11.03 13.52 -9.82
N THR A 89 -11.52 12.33 -10.20
CA THR A 89 -12.47 11.57 -9.37
C THR A 89 -11.82 10.95 -8.14
N LEU A 90 -10.55 10.53 -8.19
CA LEU A 90 -9.79 10.07 -7.03
C LEU A 90 -9.62 11.22 -6.01
N ALA A 91 -9.16 12.39 -6.47
CA ALA A 91 -9.00 13.56 -5.60
C ALA A 91 -10.33 14.04 -5.00
N ALA A 92 -11.40 14.04 -5.79
CA ALA A 92 -12.75 14.36 -5.31
C ALA A 92 -13.26 13.32 -4.30
N PHE A 93 -12.99 12.03 -4.53
CA PHE A 93 -13.32 10.95 -3.60
C PHE A 93 -12.56 11.11 -2.27
N LEU A 94 -11.24 11.30 -2.31
CA LEU A 94 -10.41 11.58 -1.13
C LEU A 94 -10.95 12.74 -0.31
N ARG A 95 -11.38 13.83 -0.98
CA ARG A 95 -11.94 15.00 -0.32
C ARG A 95 -13.34 14.77 0.25
N ARG A 96 -14.16 13.93 -0.39
CA ARG A 96 -15.54 13.64 0.03
C ARG A 96 -15.59 12.64 1.18
N GLU A 97 -14.76 11.61 1.12
CA GLU A 97 -14.74 10.47 2.05
C GLU A 97 -13.57 10.54 3.03
N TRP A 98 -12.99 11.73 3.26
CA TRP A 98 -11.83 11.92 4.13
C TRP A 98 -12.07 11.39 5.55
N ARG A 99 -13.30 11.46 6.05
CA ARG A 99 -13.69 10.91 7.37
C ARG A 99 -13.61 9.38 7.39
N SER A 100 -14.07 8.74 6.32
CA SER A 100 -14.02 7.28 6.14
C SER A 100 -12.58 6.82 6.03
N ILE A 101 -11.75 7.54 5.28
CA ILE A 101 -10.31 7.31 5.17
C ILE A 101 -9.61 7.47 6.52
N LEU A 102 -9.87 8.57 7.22
CA LEU A 102 -9.29 8.84 8.54
C LEU A 102 -9.71 7.78 9.57
N ALA A 103 -10.97 7.33 9.54
CA ALA A 103 -11.44 6.26 10.41
C ALA A 103 -10.73 4.93 10.12
N GLY A 104 -10.56 4.60 8.83
CA GLY A 104 -9.78 3.43 8.42
C GLY A 104 -8.30 3.51 8.84
N GLU A 105 -7.71 4.70 8.74
CA GLU A 105 -6.34 4.97 9.15
C GLU A 105 -6.16 4.85 10.66
N LEU A 106 -7.06 5.47 11.44
CA LEU A 106 -7.08 5.35 12.90
C LEU A 106 -7.27 3.91 13.35
N LEU A 107 -8.17 3.17 12.70
CA LEU A 107 -8.38 1.76 13.00
C LEU A 107 -7.12 0.95 12.70
N PHE A 108 -6.49 1.16 11.55
CA PHE A 108 -5.21 0.53 11.21
C PHE A 108 -4.13 0.85 12.25
N LEU A 109 -3.94 2.13 12.60
CA LEU A 109 -2.95 2.55 13.59
C LEU A 109 -3.23 1.96 14.97
N LEU A 110 -4.49 1.91 15.39
CA LEU A 110 -4.91 1.30 16.65
C LEU A 110 -4.51 -0.18 16.68
N PHE A 111 -4.86 -0.95 15.66
CA PHE A 111 -4.49 -2.36 15.56
C PHE A 111 -2.98 -2.55 15.43
N PHE A 112 -2.30 -1.69 14.68
CA PHE A 112 -0.85 -1.74 14.53
C PHE A 112 -0.13 -1.53 15.86
N VAL A 113 -0.53 -0.51 16.64
CA VAL A 113 0.03 -0.23 17.96
C VAL A 113 -0.31 -1.35 18.93
N ALA A 114 -1.57 -1.81 18.98
CA ALA A 114 -1.97 -2.92 19.83
C ALA A 114 -1.14 -4.18 19.55
N TRP A 115 -0.94 -4.52 18.28
CA TRP A 115 -0.12 -5.66 17.86
C TRP A 115 1.36 -5.46 18.19
N THR A 116 1.88 -4.26 17.99
CA THR A 116 3.28 -3.93 18.31
C THR A 116 3.54 -4.04 19.81
N VAL A 117 2.60 -3.58 20.65
CA VAL A 117 2.67 -3.72 22.10
C VAL A 117 2.59 -5.19 22.50
N PHE A 118 1.63 -5.94 21.97
CA PHE A 118 1.52 -7.38 22.22
C PHE A 118 2.83 -8.11 21.91
N ARG A 119 3.41 -7.85 20.74
CA ARG A 119 4.69 -8.45 20.32
C ARG A 119 5.89 -7.97 21.14
N ALA A 120 5.82 -6.79 21.75
CA ALA A 120 6.89 -6.30 22.64
C ALA A 120 6.95 -7.08 23.97
N TYR A 121 5.85 -7.71 24.38
CA TYR A 121 5.78 -8.57 25.57
C TYR A 121 5.98 -10.06 25.25
N ASP A 122 6.13 -10.43 23.98
CA ASP A 122 6.44 -11.79 23.55
C ASP A 122 7.96 -11.89 23.30
N PRO A 123 8.73 -12.51 24.23
CA PRO A 123 10.20 -12.52 24.17
C PRO A 123 10.79 -13.56 23.20
N ALA A 124 9.98 -14.13 22.31
CA ALA A 124 10.39 -15.18 21.36
C ALA A 124 11.40 -14.68 20.30
#